data_AF-B7KWQ1-F1
#
_entry.id   AF-B7KWQ1-F1
#
_cell.length_a   1.000
_cell.length_b   1.000
_cell.length_c   1.000
_cell.angle_alpha   90.00
_cell.angle_beta   90.00
_cell.angle_gamma   90.00
#
_symmetry.space_group_name_H-M   'P 1'
#
loop_
_entity.id
_entity.type
_entity.pdbx_description
1 polymer ?
#
loop_
_entity_poly.entity_id
_entity_poly.type
_entity_poly.pdbx_seq_one_letter_code
_entity_poly.pdbx_strand_id
1 'polypeptide(L)'
;MDTNATMTVPLVKPPQSMLGLPAERLTQLRALADRRGVSAVEIVERAIRSAIEAREIEDDLPGFCEISIVDDDLMAVSLRGEDLPLLDRDQAQRIAMLVDAAAGNETSLGKDFKVGKGFGLDLGGDVQIVVGRHARAVMLALVDARTKKPTFRTATSFGIATDFARLLRAHAASLGLPISAIMRIATSNDAAGQEAQS
;
A
#
# COMPACT_ATOMS: atom_id res chain seq x y z
N MET A 1 25.33 30.77 -19.37
CA MET A 1 25.60 30.30 -18.00
C MET A 1 24.27 29.89 -17.44
N ASP A 2 23.98 28.61 -17.60
CA ASP A 2 22.64 28.05 -17.51
C ASP A 2 22.16 27.90 -16.06
N THR A 3 20.92 28.34 -15.86
CA THR A 3 20.08 28.16 -14.69
C THR A 3 19.97 26.69 -14.30
N ASN A 4 20.59 26.32 -13.18
CA ASN A 4 20.36 25.04 -12.49
C ASN A 4 18.95 25.08 -11.85
N ALA A 5 17.92 24.81 -12.64
CA ALA A 5 16.58 24.60 -12.13
C ALA A 5 16.55 23.21 -11.47
N THR A 6 16.61 23.18 -10.14
CA THR A 6 16.33 21.99 -9.34
C THR A 6 14.89 21.57 -9.59
N MET A 7 14.66 20.66 -10.54
CA MET A 7 13.35 20.02 -10.71
C MET A 7 13.08 19.14 -9.48
N THR A 8 12.49 19.74 -8.44
CA THR A 8 11.86 19.01 -7.34
C THR A 8 10.59 18.36 -7.87
N VAL A 9 10.59 17.03 -8.00
CA VAL A 9 9.36 16.29 -8.27
C VAL A 9 8.38 16.55 -7.12
N PRO A 10 7.17 17.08 -7.41
CA PRO A 10 6.21 17.38 -6.37
C PRO A 10 5.73 16.10 -5.70
N LEU A 11 5.64 16.13 -4.37
CA LEU A 11 5.02 15.05 -3.60
C LEU A 11 3.53 14.99 -3.96
N VAL A 12 3.08 13.88 -4.53
CA VAL A 12 1.66 13.62 -4.74
C VAL A 12 0.99 13.46 -3.38
N LYS A 13 0.27 14.50 -2.96
CA LYS A 13 -0.46 14.50 -1.69
C LYS A 13 -1.67 13.57 -1.81
N PRO A 14 -1.93 12.73 -0.79
CA PRO A 14 -3.18 11.98 -0.76
C PRO A 14 -4.37 12.96 -0.79
N PRO A 15 -5.39 12.73 -1.62
CA PRO A 15 -6.62 13.51 -1.57
C PRO A 15 -7.24 13.38 -0.19
N GLN A 16 -7.59 14.50 0.43
CA GLN A 16 -8.31 14.52 1.70
C GLN A 16 -9.79 14.72 1.41
N SER A 17 -10.58 13.68 1.71
CA SER A 17 -12.04 13.74 1.65
C SER A 17 -12.59 14.12 3.02
N MET A 18 -13.58 15.01 3.05
CA MET A 18 -14.31 15.34 4.28
C MET A 18 -15.56 14.49 4.38
N LEU A 19 -15.67 13.70 5.45
CA LEU A 19 -16.90 13.01 5.82
C LEU A 19 -17.65 13.83 6.87
N GLY A 20 -18.90 14.20 6.58
CA GLY A 20 -19.78 14.83 7.56
C GLY A 20 -20.23 13.82 8.62
N LEU A 21 -19.99 14.12 9.90
CA LEU A 21 -20.49 13.34 11.03
C LEU A 21 -21.28 14.26 11.98
N PRO A 22 -22.42 13.80 12.54
CA PRO A 22 -23.06 14.50 13.65
C PRO A 22 -22.08 14.74 14.80
N ALA A 23 -22.17 15.90 15.46
CA ALA A 23 -21.21 16.32 16.48
C ALA A 23 -21.12 15.33 17.65
N GLU A 24 -22.24 14.71 18.00
CA GLU A 24 -22.36 13.68 19.04
C GLU A 24 -21.55 12.44 18.66
N ARG A 25 -21.63 12.01 17.38
CA ARG A 25 -20.88 10.85 16.88
C ARG A 25 -19.39 11.15 16.75
N LEU A 26 -19.02 12.36 16.36
CA LEU A 26 -17.62 12.78 16.36
C LEU A 26 -17.03 12.75 17.78
N THR A 27 -17.81 13.19 18.77
CA THR A 27 -17.41 13.16 20.19
C THR A 27 -17.20 11.71 20.67
N GLN A 28 -18.11 10.80 20.32
CA GLN A 28 -17.98 9.37 20.63
C GLN A 28 -16.75 8.74 19.95
N LEU A 29 -16.50 9.07 18.69
CA LEU A 29 -15.35 8.57 17.94
C LEU A 29 -14.03 9.01 18.58
N ARG A 30 -13.94 10.28 19.01
CA ARG A 30 -12.78 10.81 19.74
C ARG A 30 -12.58 10.10 21.07
N ALA A 31 -13.64 9.94 21.88
CA ALA A 31 -13.56 9.22 23.15
C ALA A 31 -13.11 7.76 22.96
N LEU A 32 -13.56 7.10 21.89
CA LEU A 32 -13.13 5.74 21.55
C LEU A 32 -11.64 5.69 21.15
N ALA A 33 -11.20 6.67 20.36
CA ALA A 33 -9.81 6.82 19.94
C ALA A 33 -8.89 7.06 21.14
N ASP A 34 -9.26 7.97 22.04
CA ASP A 34 -8.54 8.28 23.28
C ASP A 34 -8.42 7.05 24.18
N ARG A 35 -9.52 6.31 24.39
CA ARG A 35 -9.52 5.08 25.19
C ARG A 35 -8.59 4.00 24.63
N ARG A 36 -8.40 3.98 23.31
CA ARG A 36 -7.55 3.00 22.61
C ARG A 36 -6.13 3.51 22.35
N GLY A 37 -5.82 4.77 22.69
CA GLY A 37 -4.51 5.38 22.45
C GLY A 37 -4.17 5.56 20.96
N VAL A 38 -5.18 5.67 20.10
CA VAL A 38 -5.03 5.77 18.63
C VAL A 38 -5.73 7.01 18.10
N SER A 39 -5.54 7.32 16.82
CA SER A 39 -6.27 8.42 16.18
C SER A 39 -7.69 8.02 15.76
N ALA A 40 -8.59 9.00 15.63
CA ALA A 40 -9.94 8.76 15.10
C ALA A 40 -9.90 8.18 13.67
N VAL A 41 -8.91 8.57 12.86
CA VAL A 41 -8.68 8.01 11.52
C VAL A 41 -8.35 6.53 11.62
N GLU A 42 -7.48 6.13 12.54
CA GLU A 42 -7.10 4.73 12.73
C GLU A 42 -8.27 3.86 13.20
N ILE A 43 -9.22 4.42 13.97
CA ILE A 43 -10.47 3.71 14.28
C ILE A 43 -11.27 3.42 13.01
N VAL A 44 -11.38 4.40 12.11
CA VAL A 44 -12.09 4.24 10.83
C VAL A 44 -11.36 3.24 9.93
N GLU A 45 -10.03 3.34 9.80
CA GLU A 45 -9.22 2.40 9.02
C GLU A 45 -9.38 0.95 9.53
N ARG A 46 -9.40 0.75 10.86
CA ARG A 46 -9.65 -0.58 11.44
C ARG A 46 -11.05 -1.10 11.13
N ALA A 47 -12.06 -0.24 11.15
CA ALA A 47 -13.43 -0.63 10.82
C ALA A 47 -13.54 -1.06 9.34
N ILE A 48 -12.90 -0.31 8.42
CA ILE A 48 -12.82 -0.66 7.00
C ILE A 48 -12.11 -2.01 6.83
N ARG A 49 -10.98 -2.23 7.51
CA ARG A 49 -10.27 -3.51 7.46
C ARG A 49 -11.12 -4.67 7.94
N SER A 50 -11.84 -4.51 9.04
CA SER A 50 -12.76 -5.54 9.52
C SER A 50 -13.88 -5.83 8.52
N ALA A 51 -14.39 -4.82 7.81
CA ALA A 51 -15.37 -5.02 6.75
C ALA A 51 -14.79 -5.78 5.53
N ILE A 52 -13.53 -5.51 5.15
CA ILE A 52 -12.82 -6.29 4.12
C ILE A 52 -12.64 -7.74 4.56
N GLU A 53 -12.16 -7.97 5.79
CA GLU A 53 -11.95 -9.31 6.35
C GLU A 53 -13.25 -10.11 6.45
N ALA A 54 -14.36 -9.42 6.76
CA ALA A 54 -15.71 -9.99 6.75
C ALA A 54 -16.32 -10.10 5.34
N ARG A 55 -15.61 -9.67 4.29
CA ARG A 55 -16.05 -9.63 2.89
C ARG A 55 -17.33 -8.81 2.66
N GLU A 56 -17.56 -7.81 3.50
CA GLU A 56 -18.64 -6.83 3.32
C GLU A 56 -18.33 -5.84 2.19
N ILE A 57 -17.04 -5.61 1.94
CA ILE A 57 -16.53 -4.77 0.85
C ILE A 57 -15.35 -5.46 0.15
N GLU A 58 -15.11 -5.08 -1.10
CA GLU A 58 -14.00 -5.62 -1.89
C GLU A 58 -12.64 -5.27 -1.29
N ASP A 59 -11.70 -6.17 -1.50
CA ASP A 59 -10.33 -6.04 -1.01
C ASP A 59 -9.46 -5.29 -2.03
N ASP A 60 -9.68 -3.99 -2.14
CA ASP A 60 -8.98 -3.11 -3.07
C ASP A 60 -8.57 -1.77 -2.42
N LEU A 61 -7.83 -0.95 -3.18
CA LEU A 61 -7.36 0.38 -2.75
C LEU A 61 -7.62 1.43 -3.84
N PRO A 62 -8.89 1.79 -4.08
CA PRO A 62 -9.27 2.62 -5.23
C PRO A 62 -8.59 3.99 -5.19
N GLY A 63 -8.01 4.38 -6.34
CA GLY A 63 -7.25 5.63 -6.50
C GLY A 63 -5.90 5.68 -5.78
N PHE A 64 -5.50 4.60 -5.10
CA PHE A 64 -4.15 4.44 -4.55
C PHE A 64 -3.36 3.38 -5.31
N CYS A 65 -3.89 2.17 -5.46
CA CYS A 65 -3.19 1.07 -6.09
C CYS A 65 -4.13 0.21 -6.95
N GLU A 66 -3.65 -0.14 -8.13
CA GLU A 66 -4.27 -1.13 -9.01
C GLU A 66 -3.23 -2.22 -9.30
N ILE A 67 -3.63 -3.49 -9.17
CA ILE A 67 -2.77 -4.65 -9.42
C ILE A 67 -3.49 -5.57 -10.39
N SER A 68 -2.81 -5.96 -11.46
CA SER A 68 -3.31 -6.96 -12.41
C SER A 68 -2.23 -7.96 -12.77
N ILE A 69 -2.64 -9.21 -13.03
CA ILE A 69 -1.74 -10.26 -13.51
C ILE A 69 -1.65 -10.12 -15.03
N VAL A 70 -0.44 -9.94 -15.54
CA VAL A 70 -0.18 -9.76 -16.98
C VAL A 70 0.21 -11.08 -17.62
N ASP A 71 1.01 -11.87 -16.92
CA ASP A 71 1.47 -13.20 -17.33
C ASP A 71 1.58 -14.10 -16.09
N ASP A 72 1.82 -15.39 -16.28
CA ASP A 72 1.86 -16.38 -15.19
C ASP A 72 2.81 -15.95 -14.06
N ASP A 73 3.93 -15.30 -14.38
CA ASP A 73 4.95 -14.91 -13.40
C ASP A 73 5.11 -13.39 -13.23
N LEU A 74 4.28 -12.57 -13.89
CA LEU A 74 4.42 -11.11 -13.90
C LEU A 74 3.12 -10.39 -13.58
N MET A 75 3.21 -9.38 -12.71
CA MET A 75 2.10 -8.47 -12.39
C MET A 75 2.42 -7.02 -12.78
N ALA A 76 1.40 -6.31 -13.23
CA ALA A 76 1.43 -4.86 -13.35
C ALA A 76 0.92 -4.24 -12.05
N VAL A 77 1.63 -3.23 -11.57
CA VAL A 77 1.25 -2.46 -10.37
C VAL A 77 1.27 -0.98 -10.73
N SER A 78 0.13 -0.32 -10.57
CA SER A 78 0.01 1.14 -10.71
C SER A 78 -0.17 1.77 -9.33
N LEU A 79 0.60 2.81 -9.03
CA LEU A 79 0.53 3.58 -7.79
C LEU A 79 0.10 5.01 -8.09
N ARG A 80 -1.15 5.35 -7.73
CA ARG A 80 -1.76 6.65 -8.02
C ARG A 80 -1.67 7.04 -9.50
N GLY A 81 -1.83 6.07 -10.39
CA GLY A 81 -1.74 6.25 -11.83
C GLY A 81 -0.32 6.23 -12.39
N GLU A 82 0.72 6.03 -11.57
CA GLU A 82 2.07 5.80 -12.06
C GLU A 82 2.43 4.32 -12.04
N ASP A 83 2.79 3.81 -13.20
CA ASP A 83 3.08 2.40 -13.39
C ASP A 83 4.50 2.06 -12.94
N LEU A 84 4.62 0.99 -12.16
CA LEU A 84 5.89 0.36 -11.89
C LEU A 84 6.30 -0.51 -13.09
N PRO A 85 7.61 -0.80 -13.25
CA PRO A 85 8.02 -1.93 -14.07
C PRO A 85 7.25 -3.20 -13.66
N LEU A 86 7.03 -4.10 -14.62
CA LEU A 86 6.40 -5.39 -14.34
C LEU A 86 7.17 -6.10 -13.22
N LEU A 87 6.43 -6.55 -12.22
CA LEU A 87 7.00 -7.16 -11.03
C LEU A 87 6.84 -8.67 -11.10
N ASP A 88 7.91 -9.38 -10.81
CA ASP A 88 7.83 -10.80 -10.47
C ASP A 88 7.35 -11.00 -9.02
N ARG A 89 7.10 -12.27 -8.66
CA ARG A 89 6.69 -12.66 -7.31
C ARG A 89 7.66 -12.18 -6.23
N ASP A 90 8.95 -12.34 -6.44
CA ASP A 90 9.98 -12.04 -5.44
C ASP A 90 10.11 -10.53 -5.22
N GLN A 91 10.04 -9.74 -6.28
CA GLN A 91 10.03 -8.29 -6.24
C GLN A 91 8.80 -7.78 -5.49
N ALA A 92 7.61 -8.27 -5.83
CA ALA A 92 6.37 -7.89 -5.14
C ALA A 92 6.43 -8.21 -3.63
N GLN A 93 6.93 -9.39 -3.25
CA GLN A 93 7.13 -9.76 -1.84
C GLN A 93 8.14 -8.86 -1.13
N ARG A 94 9.27 -8.54 -1.78
CA ARG A 94 10.29 -7.65 -1.21
C ARG A 94 9.76 -6.22 -1.02
N ILE A 95 8.97 -5.71 -1.95
CA ILE A 95 8.31 -4.40 -1.80
C ILE A 95 7.36 -4.47 -0.60
N ALA A 96 6.50 -5.49 -0.52
CA ALA A 96 5.58 -5.65 0.60
C ALA A 96 6.29 -5.67 1.95
N MET A 97 7.40 -6.41 2.07
CA MET A 97 8.23 -6.44 3.27
C MET A 97 8.81 -5.07 3.63
N LEU A 98 9.33 -4.33 2.63
CA LEU A 98 9.87 -2.97 2.86
C LEU A 98 8.78 -2.01 3.31
N VAL A 99 7.58 -2.11 2.74
CA VAL A 99 6.43 -1.26 3.09
C VAL A 99 5.95 -1.56 4.51
N ASP A 100 5.82 -2.82 4.90
CA ASP A 100 5.42 -3.19 6.26
C ASP A 100 6.45 -2.79 7.31
N ALA A 101 7.74 -2.94 7.00
CA ALA A 101 8.81 -2.47 7.87
C ALA A 101 8.77 -0.93 8.03
N ALA A 102 8.44 -0.20 6.96
CA ALA A 102 8.25 1.25 7.03
C ALA A 102 6.98 1.67 7.80
N ALA A 103 5.92 0.85 7.73
CA ALA A 103 4.69 1.03 8.50
C ALA A 103 4.88 0.69 10.00
N GLY A 104 5.91 -0.07 10.35
CA GLY A 104 6.23 -0.47 11.71
C GLY A 104 5.62 -1.81 12.14
N ASN A 105 5.12 -2.61 11.19
CA ASN A 105 4.49 -3.90 11.45
C ASN A 105 5.51 -5.05 11.60
N GLU A 106 6.66 -4.95 10.94
CA GLU A 106 7.70 -5.97 10.99
C GLU A 106 9.10 -5.37 11.23
N THR A 107 9.88 -6.04 12.09
CA THR A 107 11.34 -5.85 12.23
C THR A 107 12.16 -6.74 11.29
N SER A 108 11.49 -7.42 10.36
CA SER A 108 11.95 -8.61 9.61
C SER A 108 13.19 -8.40 8.73
N LEU A 109 13.66 -7.17 8.53
CA LEU A 109 14.87 -6.87 7.76
C LEU A 109 16.08 -6.45 8.61
N GLY A 110 15.97 -6.42 9.95
CA GLY A 110 17.02 -5.91 10.82
C GLY A 110 17.36 -4.43 10.54
N LYS A 111 16.43 -3.72 9.90
CA LYS A 111 16.60 -2.35 9.41
C LYS A 111 15.64 -1.43 10.15
N ASP A 112 16.20 -0.51 10.93
CA ASP A 112 15.44 0.59 11.51
C ASP A 112 15.08 1.62 10.43
N PHE A 113 13.80 1.68 10.07
CA PHE A 113 13.26 2.79 9.28
C PHE A 113 13.20 4.06 10.15
N LYS A 114 14.30 4.82 10.16
CA LYS A 114 14.36 6.16 10.75
C LYS A 114 13.71 7.17 9.81
N VAL A 115 13.01 8.16 10.37
CA VAL A 115 12.42 9.25 9.58
C VAL A 115 13.50 9.94 8.75
N GLY A 116 13.22 10.17 7.47
CA GLY A 116 14.16 10.77 6.53
C GLY A 116 15.16 9.79 5.90
N LYS A 117 15.16 8.51 6.29
CA LYS A 117 15.89 7.44 5.60
C LYS A 117 14.91 6.59 4.79
N GLY A 118 15.38 6.16 3.61
CA GLY A 118 14.66 5.23 2.75
C GLY A 118 15.57 4.09 2.31
N PHE A 119 14.97 2.96 2.00
CA PHE A 119 15.61 1.79 1.44
C PHE A 119 15.12 1.60 0.02
N GLY A 120 16.07 1.53 -0.90
CA GLY A 120 15.79 1.30 -2.30
C GLY A 120 15.82 -0.18 -2.67
N LEU A 121 14.89 -0.59 -3.52
CA LEU A 121 14.87 -1.88 -4.20
C LEU A 121 14.90 -1.65 -5.70
N ASP A 122 15.85 -2.28 -6.39
CA ASP A 122 15.93 -2.24 -7.84
C ASP A 122 14.78 -3.05 -8.45
N LEU A 123 14.03 -2.44 -9.36
CA LEU A 123 12.92 -3.06 -10.07
C LEU A 123 13.29 -3.46 -11.51
N GLY A 124 14.54 -3.19 -11.94
CA GLY A 124 14.97 -3.34 -13.31
C GLY A 124 14.64 -2.11 -14.17
N GLY A 125 15.10 -2.13 -15.43
CA GLY A 125 14.82 -1.05 -16.39
C GLY A 125 15.31 0.34 -15.96
N ASP A 126 16.37 0.41 -15.15
CA ASP A 126 16.87 1.64 -14.53
C ASP A 126 15.88 2.33 -13.57
N VAL A 127 14.96 1.58 -12.95
CA VAL A 127 14.01 2.10 -11.96
C VAL A 127 14.23 1.45 -10.60
N GLN A 128 14.31 2.28 -9.57
CA GLN A 128 14.39 1.87 -8.17
C GLN A 128 13.17 2.39 -7.42
N ILE A 129 12.48 1.53 -6.67
CA ILE A 129 11.51 1.98 -5.67
C ILE A 129 12.22 2.23 -4.34
N VAL A 130 12.06 3.42 -3.79
CA VAL A 130 12.56 3.79 -2.46
C VAL A 130 11.39 3.89 -1.50
N VAL A 131 11.43 3.06 -0.47
CA VAL A 131 10.46 3.06 0.62
C VAL A 131 11.09 3.70 1.84
N GLY A 132 10.42 4.62 2.50
CA GLY A 132 10.93 5.30 3.69
C GLY A 132 9.84 5.80 4.62
N ARG A 133 10.26 6.47 5.69
CA ARG A 133 9.32 7.14 6.62
C ARG A 133 9.46 8.65 6.51
N HIS A 134 8.33 9.33 6.45
CA HIS A 134 8.27 10.78 6.48
C HIS A 134 7.23 11.22 7.52
N ALA A 135 7.71 11.77 8.65
CA ALA A 135 6.89 12.06 9.81
C ALA A 135 6.07 10.82 10.26
N ARG A 136 4.74 10.89 10.20
CA ARG A 136 3.80 9.79 10.54
C ARG A 136 3.26 9.04 9.31
N ALA A 137 3.97 9.09 8.19
CA ALA A 137 3.56 8.47 6.93
C ALA A 137 4.65 7.54 6.37
N VAL A 138 4.23 6.57 5.56
CA VAL A 138 5.13 5.81 4.67
C VAL A 138 5.29 6.61 3.38
N MET A 139 6.53 6.74 2.93
CA MET A 139 6.90 7.42 1.69
C MET A 139 7.34 6.38 0.67
N LEU A 140 6.80 6.50 -0.54
CA LEU A 140 7.16 5.68 -1.70
C LEU A 140 7.66 6.64 -2.78
N ALA A 141 8.81 6.33 -3.37
CA ALA A 141 9.34 7.08 -4.50
C ALA A 141 9.84 6.13 -5.58
N LEU A 142 9.58 6.46 -6.84
CA LEU A 142 10.31 5.87 -7.96
C LEU A 142 11.50 6.78 -8.26
N VAL A 143 12.66 6.18 -8.42
CA VAL A 143 13.93 6.87 -8.63
C VAL A 143 14.57 6.26 -9.87
N ASP A 144 14.95 7.13 -10.81
CA ASP A 144 15.78 6.74 -11.94
C ASP A 144 17.15 6.31 -11.42
N ALA A 145 17.53 5.06 -11.68
CA ALA A 145 18.73 4.44 -11.15
C ALA A 145 20.02 5.08 -11.72
N ARG A 146 19.96 5.68 -12.91
CA ARG A 146 21.09 6.35 -13.56
C ARG A 146 21.29 7.76 -13.02
N THR A 147 20.23 8.54 -12.95
CA THR A 147 20.31 9.95 -12.54
C THR A 147 20.18 10.16 -11.04
N LYS A 148 19.74 9.12 -10.31
CA LYS A 148 19.38 9.16 -8.88
C LYS A 148 18.34 10.22 -8.54
N LYS A 149 17.59 10.69 -9.54
CA LYS A 149 16.51 11.65 -9.34
C LYS A 149 15.19 10.93 -9.13
N PRO A 150 14.36 11.35 -8.16
CA PRO A 150 13.01 10.83 -8.05
C PRO A 150 12.24 11.23 -9.32
N THR A 151 11.51 10.29 -9.90
CA THR A 151 10.57 10.49 -11.00
C THR A 151 9.13 10.57 -10.48
N PHE A 152 8.85 9.88 -9.38
CA PHE A 152 7.57 9.92 -8.69
C PHE A 152 7.79 9.88 -7.17
N ARG A 153 6.90 10.53 -6.42
CA ARG A 153 6.90 10.46 -4.96
C ARG A 153 5.48 10.59 -4.41
N THR A 154 5.10 9.67 -3.53
CA THR A 154 3.87 9.74 -2.76
C THR A 154 4.10 9.41 -1.29
N ALA A 155 3.15 9.80 -0.44
CA ALA A 155 3.12 9.45 0.96
C ALA A 155 1.72 8.98 1.35
N THR A 156 1.66 8.00 2.25
CA THR A 156 0.40 7.37 2.67
C THR A 156 0.39 7.04 4.16
N SER A 157 -0.80 6.81 4.72
CA SER A 157 -0.94 6.40 6.13
C SER A 157 -0.35 5.01 6.36
N PHE A 158 -0.07 4.68 7.62
CA PHE A 158 0.39 3.32 7.96
C PHE A 158 -0.66 2.26 7.62
N GLY A 159 -1.96 2.57 7.77
CA GLY A 159 -3.07 1.70 7.38
C GLY A 159 -3.00 1.33 5.89
N ILE A 160 -3.03 2.34 5.01
CA ILE A 160 -2.98 2.13 3.56
C ILE A 160 -1.68 1.45 3.12
N ALA A 161 -0.54 1.78 3.74
CA ALA A 161 0.72 1.09 3.46
C ALA A 161 0.64 -0.41 3.80
N THR A 162 0.06 -0.74 4.96
CA THR A 162 -0.15 -2.14 5.38
C THR A 162 -1.06 -2.88 4.40
N ASP A 163 -2.16 -2.23 3.99
CA ASP A 163 -3.11 -2.83 3.06
C ASP A 163 -2.48 -3.03 1.67
N PHE A 164 -1.67 -2.08 1.20
CA PHE A 164 -0.91 -2.23 -0.03
C PHE A 164 0.10 -3.39 0.03
N ALA A 165 0.85 -3.52 1.13
CA ALA A 165 1.76 -4.64 1.32
C ALA A 165 1.03 -6.00 1.33
N ARG A 166 -0.16 -6.04 1.95
CA ARG A 166 -1.02 -7.22 1.96
C ARG A 166 -1.51 -7.58 0.55
N LEU A 167 -2.00 -6.61 -0.22
CA LEU A 167 -2.45 -6.83 -1.62
C LEU A 167 -1.31 -7.33 -2.50
N LEU A 168 -0.12 -6.74 -2.41
CA LEU A 168 1.07 -7.23 -3.13
C LEU A 168 1.35 -8.71 -2.83
N ARG A 169 1.29 -9.12 -1.56
CA ARG A 169 1.51 -10.52 -1.18
C ARG A 169 0.41 -11.43 -1.72
N ALA A 170 -0.85 -11.01 -1.64
CA ALA A 170 -1.98 -11.79 -2.12
C ALA A 170 -1.84 -12.07 -3.62
N HIS A 171 -1.53 -11.04 -4.42
CA HIS A 171 -1.32 -11.20 -5.86
C HIS A 171 -0.01 -11.94 -6.20
N ALA A 172 1.06 -11.74 -5.43
CA ALA A 172 2.30 -12.48 -5.62
C ALA A 172 2.11 -14.00 -5.39
N ALA A 173 1.25 -14.36 -4.44
CA ALA A 173 0.89 -15.76 -4.17
C ALA A 173 0.04 -16.38 -5.29
N SER A 174 -0.70 -15.56 -6.06
CA SER A 174 -1.53 -16.04 -7.16
C SER A 174 -0.80 -16.17 -8.50
N LEU A 175 0.38 -15.56 -8.66
CA LEU A 175 1.26 -15.83 -9.80
C LEU A 175 1.57 -17.34 -9.87
N GLY A 176 1.64 -17.93 -11.06
CA GLY A 176 2.00 -19.33 -11.29
C GLY A 176 0.96 -20.36 -10.81
N LEU A 177 -0.19 -19.92 -10.31
CA LEU A 177 -1.33 -20.81 -10.08
C LEU A 177 -2.14 -20.92 -11.38
N PRO A 178 -2.59 -22.13 -11.76
CA PRO A 178 -3.48 -22.27 -12.91
C PRO A 178 -4.72 -21.40 -12.70
N ILE A 179 -5.27 -20.79 -13.76
CA ILE A 179 -6.43 -19.87 -13.70
C ILE A 179 -7.61 -20.48 -12.91
N SER A 180 -7.77 -21.80 -12.95
CA SER A 180 -8.78 -22.54 -12.17
C SER A 180 -8.55 -22.50 -10.64
N ALA A 181 -7.30 -22.40 -10.19
CA ALA A 181 -6.93 -22.20 -8.79
C ALA A 181 -7.08 -20.72 -8.36
N ILE A 182 -6.79 -19.78 -9.26
CA ILE A 182 -7.02 -18.34 -9.02
C ILE A 182 -8.53 -18.06 -8.86
N MET A 183 -9.37 -18.63 -9.72
CA MET A 183 -10.82 -18.55 -9.57
C MET A 183 -11.31 -19.22 -8.27
N ARG A 184 -10.65 -20.25 -7.75
CA ARG A 184 -10.98 -20.83 -6.43
C ARG A 184 -10.50 -19.98 -5.25
N ILE A 185 -9.44 -19.19 -5.39
CA ILE A 185 -9.07 -18.20 -4.36
C ILE A 185 -10.11 -17.07 -4.35
N ALA A 186 -10.56 -16.63 -5.52
CA ALA A 186 -11.65 -15.66 -5.66
C ALA A 186 -13.01 -16.23 -5.18
N THR A 187 -13.35 -17.48 -5.49
CA THR A 187 -14.68 -18.09 -5.19
C THR A 187 -14.76 -18.91 -3.90
N SER A 188 -13.64 -19.42 -3.34
CA SER A 188 -13.65 -19.92 -1.94
C SER A 188 -13.78 -18.75 -0.95
N ASN A 189 -13.45 -17.54 -1.41
CA ASN A 189 -13.87 -16.31 -0.76
C ASN A 189 -15.39 -16.02 -0.89
N ASP A 190 -16.10 -16.60 -1.85
CA ASP A 190 -17.57 -16.49 -1.92
C ASP A 190 -18.28 -17.59 -1.13
N ALA A 191 -17.78 -18.83 -1.19
CA ALA A 191 -18.43 -20.00 -0.59
C ALA A 191 -18.42 -19.99 0.96
N ALA A 192 -17.32 -19.55 1.60
CA ALA A 192 -17.28 -19.46 3.05
C ALA A 192 -18.14 -18.30 3.63
N GLY A 193 -18.62 -17.37 2.78
CA GLY A 193 -19.58 -16.33 3.18
C GLY A 193 -21.03 -16.82 3.23
N GLN A 194 -21.37 -17.90 2.53
CA GLN A 194 -22.73 -18.46 2.52
C GLN A 194 -23.00 -19.39 3.73
N GLU A 195 -21.99 -20.06 4.27
CA GLU A 195 -22.16 -20.92 5.45
C GLU A 195 -22.30 -20.15 6.77
N ALA A 196 -21.86 -18.89 6.83
CA ALA A 196 -22.00 -18.05 8.04
C ALA A 196 -23.37 -17.35 8.16
N GLN A 197 -24.25 -17.48 7.17
CA GLN A 197 -25.60 -16.92 7.16
C GLN A 197 -26.71 -17.99 7.33
N SER A 198 -26.35 -19.22 7.68
CA SER A 198 -27.27 -20.33 7.94
C SER A 198 -27.37 -20.67 9.42
#